data_AF-A0A535D6R3-F1
#
_entry.id   AF-A0A535D6R3-F1
#
_cell.length_a   1.000
_cell.length_b   1.000
_cell.length_c   1.000
_cell.angle_alpha   90.00
_cell.angle_beta   90.00
_cell.angle_gamma   90.00
#
_symmetry.space_group_name_H-M   'P 1'
#
loop_
_entity.id
_entity.type
_entity.pdbx_description
1 polymer ?
#
loop_
_entity_poly.entity_id
_entity_poly.type
_entity_poly.pdbx_seq_one_letter_code
_entity_poly.pdbx_strand_id
1 'polypeptide(L)'
;PLSYLTFSIGEGALRALVNAAAECRVDGIELRNPSYAGRVRQQRAAWLNEHVLHVAATGSSDAHHARLVGTAWTDFEGTSMAELRRAIAERTTTPDGRHWTLGEHLDGVARQQWRSMVKDPVKRARRRMGRKKAK
;
A
#
# COMPACT_ATOMS: atom_id res chain seq x y z
N PRO A 1 1.10 3.43 3.86
CA PRO A 1 0.51 3.95 5.13
C PRO A 1 -0.02 5.38 4.92
N LEU A 2 -0.87 5.89 5.81
CA LEU A 2 -1.39 7.27 5.77
C LEU A 2 -2.21 7.64 4.52
N SER A 3 -2.60 6.67 3.69
CA SER A 3 -3.42 6.91 2.49
C SER A 3 -4.84 7.32 2.87
N TYR A 4 -5.40 8.29 2.14
CA TYR A 4 -6.82 8.68 2.25
C TYR A 4 -7.70 7.94 1.25
N LEU A 5 -7.11 7.33 0.22
CA LEU A 5 -7.81 6.66 -0.88
C LEU A 5 -8.02 5.17 -0.62
N THR A 6 -7.21 4.60 0.29
CA THR A 6 -7.29 3.21 0.74
C THR A 6 -7.37 3.21 2.26
N PHE A 7 -8.23 2.35 2.85
CA PHE A 7 -8.35 2.24 4.31
C PHE A 7 -7.01 1.79 4.91
N SER A 8 -6.20 2.76 5.32
CA SER A 8 -4.86 2.57 5.87
C SER A 8 -4.83 3.01 7.32
N ILE A 9 -3.88 2.47 8.10
CA ILE A 9 -3.56 3.02 9.42
C ILE A 9 -3.20 4.51 9.28
N GLY A 10 -3.81 5.31 10.15
CA GLY A 10 -3.61 6.75 10.23
C GLY A 10 -2.48 7.15 11.17
N GLU A 11 -2.09 8.42 11.12
CA GLU A 11 -0.98 8.94 11.92
C GLU A 11 -1.23 8.84 13.42
N GLY A 12 -2.44 9.16 13.89
CA GLY A 12 -2.78 9.07 15.32
C GLY A 12 -2.62 7.65 15.86
N ALA A 13 -3.01 6.64 15.08
CA ALA A 13 -2.82 5.25 15.44
C ALA A 13 -1.33 4.88 15.47
N LEU A 14 -0.55 5.29 14.45
CA LEU A 14 0.91 5.06 14.45
C LEU A 14 1.60 5.69 15.66
N ARG A 15 1.20 6.89 16.07
CA ARG A 15 1.71 7.55 17.29
C ARG A 15 1.34 6.78 18.56
N ALA A 16 0.12 6.25 18.63
CA ALA A 16 -0.31 5.44 19.77
C ALA A 16 0.54 4.17 19.89
N LEU A 17 0.89 3.53 18.77
CA LEU A 17 1.72 2.33 18.76
C LEU A 17 3.15 2.57 19.28
N VAL A 18 3.71 3.76 19.13
CA VAL A 18 5.04 4.10 19.70
C VAL A 18 5.06 3.96 21.22
N ASN A 19 3.94 4.29 21.88
CA ASN A 19 3.80 4.24 23.34
C ASN A 19 3.23 2.90 23.83
N ALA A 20 2.91 1.98 22.92
CA ALA A 20 2.38 0.67 23.27
C ALA A 20 3.49 -0.27 23.78
N ALA A 21 3.06 -1.42 24.31
CA ALA A 21 3.93 -2.56 24.62
C ALA A 21 4.78 -2.93 23.38
N ALA A 22 5.97 -3.47 23.62
CA ALA A 22 6.93 -3.75 22.55
C ALA A 22 6.33 -4.64 21.45
N GLU A 23 5.53 -5.65 21.83
CA GLU A 23 4.87 -6.55 20.88
C GLU A 23 3.85 -5.87 19.95
N CYS A 24 3.37 -4.67 20.33
CA CYS A 24 2.39 -3.90 19.55
C CYS A 24 3.04 -2.85 18.65
N ARG A 25 4.37 -2.66 18.73
CA ARG A 25 5.09 -1.69 17.90
C ARG A 25 5.20 -2.19 16.47
N VAL A 26 5.36 -1.27 15.54
CA VAL A 26 5.66 -1.60 14.14
C VAL A 26 7.17 -1.74 13.97
N ASP A 27 7.61 -2.74 13.20
CA ASP A 27 9.03 -2.96 12.91
C ASP A 27 9.53 -2.12 11.73
N GLY A 28 8.61 -1.65 10.87
CA GLY A 28 8.95 -0.87 9.69
C GLY A 28 7.78 -0.05 9.15
N ILE A 29 8.10 0.91 8.31
CA ILE A 29 7.14 1.75 7.61
C ILE A 29 7.51 1.84 6.13
N GLU A 30 6.49 1.71 5.28
CA GLU A 30 6.66 1.86 3.85
C GLU A 30 6.84 3.35 3.48
N LEU A 31 8.03 3.69 2.99
CA LEU A 31 8.43 5.02 2.51
C LEU A 31 8.52 5.10 0.99
N ARG A 32 8.47 3.97 0.28
CA ARG A 32 8.36 3.92 -1.18
C ARG A 32 7.20 3.04 -1.61
N ASN A 33 6.11 3.70 -2.00
CA ASN A 33 4.99 3.07 -2.70
C ASN A 33 4.84 3.80 -4.06
N PRO A 34 4.88 3.09 -5.19
CA PRO A 34 4.94 3.69 -6.52
C PRO A 34 3.61 4.31 -6.95
N SER A 35 2.51 4.02 -6.25
CA SER A 35 1.19 4.56 -6.55
C SER A 35 1.10 6.08 -6.32
N TYR A 36 0.13 6.72 -6.97
CA TYR A 36 -0.13 8.15 -6.77
C TYR A 36 -0.47 8.50 -5.31
N ALA A 37 -1.28 7.66 -4.64
CA ALA A 37 -1.61 7.81 -3.23
C ALA A 37 -0.36 7.73 -2.33
N GLY A 38 0.54 6.80 -2.64
CA GLY A 38 1.85 6.66 -1.99
C GLY A 38 2.69 7.93 -2.15
N ARG A 39 2.80 8.46 -3.38
CA ARG A 39 3.56 9.68 -3.68
C ARG A 39 3.13 10.89 -2.86
N VAL A 40 1.82 11.12 -2.75
CA VAL A 40 1.28 12.29 -2.01
C VAL A 40 1.62 12.22 -0.51
N ARG A 41 1.73 11.02 0.05
CA ARG A 41 1.97 10.82 1.49
C ARG A 41 3.41 10.48 1.84
N GLN A 42 4.26 10.31 0.83
CA GLN A 42 5.65 9.91 0.99
C GLN A 42 6.42 10.83 1.95
N GLN A 43 6.34 12.15 1.73
CA GLN A 43 7.03 13.13 2.58
C GLN A 43 6.52 13.08 4.03
N ARG A 44 5.22 12.85 4.24
CA ARG A 44 4.65 12.75 5.58
C ARG A 44 5.07 11.46 6.28
N ALA A 45 5.13 10.34 5.56
CA ALA A 45 5.60 9.07 6.08
C ALA A 45 7.10 9.14 6.45
N ALA A 46 7.92 9.77 5.60
CA ALA A 46 9.34 9.98 5.86
C ALA A 46 9.54 10.85 7.11
N TRP A 47 8.86 11.99 7.21
CA TRP A 47 8.90 12.84 8.39
C TRP A 47 8.48 12.10 9.67
N LEU A 48 7.40 11.30 9.59
CA LEU A 48 6.91 10.53 10.73
C LEU A 48 7.92 9.46 11.15
N ASN A 49 8.60 8.81 10.20
CA ASN A 49 9.63 7.84 10.53
C ASN A 49 10.84 8.51 11.19
N GLU A 50 11.30 9.63 10.63
CA GLU A 50 12.47 10.37 11.10
C GLU A 50 12.29 10.96 12.50
N HIS A 51 11.08 11.41 12.85
CA HIS A 51 10.85 12.18 14.09
C HIS A 51 10.05 11.45 15.17
N VAL A 52 9.42 10.32 14.85
CA VAL A 52 8.44 9.68 15.75
C VAL A 52 8.64 8.17 15.84
N LEU A 53 8.65 7.47 14.70
CA LEU A 53 8.65 6.00 14.72
C LEU A 53 10.06 5.42 14.89
N HIS A 54 11.03 5.95 14.15
CA HIS A 54 12.40 5.43 14.09
C HIS A 54 12.46 3.94 13.77
N VAL A 55 11.69 3.49 12.79
CA VAL A 55 11.59 2.07 12.38
C VAL A 55 12.21 1.84 11.00
N ALA A 56 12.31 0.58 10.57
CA ALA A 56 12.91 0.24 9.28
C ALA A 56 12.18 0.93 8.12
N ALA A 57 12.94 1.49 7.18
CA ALA A 57 12.40 2.08 5.96
C ALA A 57 12.20 0.99 4.91
N THR A 58 10.97 0.82 4.43
CA THR A 58 10.64 -0.22 3.44
C THR A 58 9.96 0.34 2.19
N GLY A 59 10.01 -0.42 1.12
CA GLY A 59 9.41 -0.12 -0.17
C GLY A 59 8.82 -1.36 -0.83
N SER A 60 7.64 -1.21 -1.42
CA SER A 60 6.95 -2.30 -2.12
C SER A 60 6.21 -1.78 -3.34
N SER A 61 6.15 -2.62 -4.37
CA SER A 61 5.44 -2.31 -5.61
C SER A 61 3.93 -2.21 -5.44
N ASP A 62 3.33 -2.83 -4.41
CA ASP A 62 1.87 -2.90 -4.22
C ASP A 62 1.12 -3.32 -5.51
N ALA A 63 1.74 -4.23 -6.25
CA ALA A 63 1.36 -4.58 -7.61
C ALA A 63 0.08 -5.43 -7.64
N HIS A 64 -0.98 -4.87 -8.22
CA HIS A 64 -2.23 -5.60 -8.50
C HIS A 64 -2.25 -6.20 -9.93
N HIS A 65 -1.17 -5.98 -10.70
CA HIS A 65 -0.95 -6.50 -12.05
C HIS A 65 0.53 -6.90 -12.21
N ALA A 66 0.79 -8.00 -12.92
CA ALA A 66 2.15 -8.55 -13.10
C ALA A 66 3.16 -7.53 -13.66
N ARG A 67 2.72 -6.63 -14.54
CA ARG A 67 3.57 -5.56 -15.13
C ARG A 67 4.08 -4.54 -14.11
N LEU A 68 3.46 -4.46 -12.94
CA LEU A 68 3.80 -3.51 -11.89
C LEU A 68 4.71 -4.14 -10.82
N VAL A 69 4.93 -5.46 -10.87
CA VAL A 69 5.82 -6.14 -9.92
C VAL A 69 7.24 -5.59 -10.07
N GLY A 70 7.87 -5.27 -8.94
CA GLY A 70 9.24 -4.78 -8.93
C GLY A 70 9.41 -3.31 -9.32
N THR A 71 8.33 -2.53 -9.48
CA THR A 71 8.48 -1.07 -9.70
C THR A 71 8.98 -0.33 -8.46
N ALA A 72 8.84 -0.94 -7.28
CA ALA A 72 9.47 -0.52 -6.04
C ALA A 72 9.82 -1.76 -5.20
N TRP A 73 10.88 -1.65 -4.42
CA TRP A 73 11.45 -2.74 -3.62
C TRP A 73 12.14 -2.19 -2.37
N THR A 74 12.61 -3.10 -1.53
CA THR A 74 13.44 -2.82 -0.37
C THR A 74 14.78 -3.52 -0.57
N ASP A 75 15.86 -2.77 -0.66
CA ASP A 75 17.22 -3.30 -0.65
C ASP A 75 17.64 -3.66 0.78
N PHE A 76 18.30 -4.81 0.92
CA PHE A 76 18.88 -5.30 2.16
C PHE A 76 20.02 -6.28 1.84
N GLU A 77 20.91 -6.50 2.80
CA GLU A 77 21.98 -7.48 2.66
C GLU A 77 21.47 -8.91 2.93
N GLY A 78 21.66 -9.80 1.97
CA GLY A 78 21.29 -11.21 2.06
C GLY A 78 20.24 -11.62 1.04
N THR A 79 19.78 -12.88 1.14
CA THR A 79 18.81 -13.47 0.21
C THR A 79 17.76 -14.33 0.90
N SER A 80 17.87 -14.54 2.22
CA SER A 80 16.96 -15.36 3.01
C SER A 80 15.98 -14.52 3.82
N MET A 81 14.89 -15.18 4.24
CA MET A 81 13.88 -14.56 5.11
C MET A 81 14.46 -14.16 6.48
N ALA A 82 15.40 -14.94 7.02
CA ALA A 82 16.05 -14.64 8.29
C ALA A 82 16.90 -13.37 8.20
N GLU A 83 17.60 -13.19 7.08
CA GLU A 83 18.41 -11.99 6.82
C GLU A 83 17.52 -10.76 6.61
N LEU A 84 16.41 -10.89 5.88
CA LEU A 84 15.42 -9.81 5.75
C LEU A 84 14.87 -9.41 7.13
N ARG A 85 14.50 -10.38 7.96
CA ARG A 85 14.00 -10.11 9.33
C ARG A 85 15.05 -9.38 10.16
N ARG A 86 16.32 -9.81 10.07
CA ARG A 86 17.44 -9.15 10.73
C ARG A 86 17.62 -7.71 10.23
N ALA A 87 17.61 -7.51 8.92
CA ALA A 87 17.77 -6.18 8.32
C ALA A 87 16.65 -5.21 8.74
N ILE A 88 15.42 -5.69 8.86
CA ILE A 88 14.30 -4.90 9.40
C ILE A 88 14.56 -4.56 10.88
N ALA A 89 14.90 -5.54 11.71
CA ALA A 89 15.16 -5.30 13.13
C ALA A 89 16.34 -4.34 13.37
N GLU A 90 17.39 -4.43 12.55
CA GLU A 90 18.58 -3.59 12.60
C GLU A 90 18.41 -2.26 11.84
N ARG A 91 17.31 -2.11 11.09
CA ARG A 91 16.98 -0.93 10.28
C ARG A 91 18.01 -0.63 9.18
N THR A 92 18.58 -1.66 8.60
CA THR A 92 19.56 -1.60 7.49
C THR A 92 18.92 -1.74 6.11
N THR A 93 17.60 -1.55 6.02
CA THR A 93 16.83 -1.61 4.78
C THR A 93 16.78 -0.26 4.07
N THR A 94 16.87 -0.27 2.74
CA THR A 94 16.76 0.95 1.91
C THR A 94 15.62 0.81 0.90
N PRO A 95 14.61 1.68 0.91
CA PRO A 95 13.51 1.62 -0.05
C PRO A 95 13.91 2.26 -1.39
N ASP A 96 13.71 1.57 -2.51
CA ASP A 96 13.99 2.12 -3.84
C ASP A 96 12.95 1.73 -4.90
N GLY A 97 13.11 2.30 -6.10
CA GLY A 97 12.26 2.12 -7.27
C GLY A 97 11.72 3.42 -7.84
N ARG A 98 10.79 3.29 -8.78
CA ARG A 98 10.19 4.41 -9.53
C ARG A 98 8.73 4.61 -9.16
N HIS A 99 8.21 5.81 -9.43
CA HIS A 99 6.77 6.05 -9.40
C HIS A 99 6.09 5.49 -10.66
N TRP A 100 4.82 5.13 -10.52
CA TRP A 100 3.96 4.84 -11.67
C TRP A 100 3.57 6.11 -12.41
N THR A 101 3.45 5.99 -13.73
CA THR A 101 2.82 7.01 -14.55
C THR A 101 1.30 7.05 -14.28
N LEU A 102 0.65 8.17 -14.62
CA LEU A 102 -0.81 8.29 -14.56
C LEU A 102 -1.50 7.19 -15.38
N GLY A 103 -0.94 6.83 -16.54
CA GLY A 103 -1.43 5.73 -17.37
C GLY A 103 -1.39 4.39 -16.65
N GLU A 104 -0.27 4.03 -16.01
CA GLU A 104 -0.14 2.78 -15.24
C GLU A 104 -1.06 2.73 -14.01
N HIS A 105 -1.33 3.89 -13.39
CA HIS A 105 -2.27 3.99 -12.29
C HIS A 105 -3.73 3.80 -12.77
N LEU A 106 -4.07 4.32 -13.95
CA LEU A 106 -5.44 4.31 -14.48
C LEU A 106 -5.79 3.05 -15.28
N ASP A 107 -4.83 2.40 -15.95
CA ASP A 107 -5.12 1.28 -16.88
C ASP A 107 -5.76 0.07 -16.18
N GLY A 108 -5.38 -0.15 -14.91
CA GLY A 108 -5.96 -1.19 -14.04
C GLY A 108 -7.14 -0.69 -13.22
N VAL A 109 -6.99 0.48 -12.58
CA VAL A 109 -7.99 1.07 -11.67
C VAL A 109 -9.24 1.50 -12.43
N ALA A 110 -9.15 2.10 -13.61
CA ALA A 110 -10.31 2.53 -14.37
C ALA A 110 -11.19 1.35 -14.81
N ARG A 111 -10.59 0.23 -15.23
CA ARG A 111 -11.35 -0.98 -15.60
C ARG A 111 -12.00 -1.66 -14.39
N GLN A 112 -11.30 -1.76 -13.26
CA GLN A 112 -11.86 -2.35 -12.05
C GLN A 112 -12.90 -1.44 -11.39
N GLN A 113 -12.65 -0.14 -11.30
CA GLN A 113 -13.61 0.86 -10.82
C GLN A 113 -14.85 0.91 -11.72
N TRP A 114 -14.70 0.91 -13.05
CA TRP A 114 -15.85 0.83 -13.97
C TRP A 114 -16.64 -0.47 -13.80
N ARG A 115 -15.95 -1.61 -13.61
CA ARG A 115 -16.62 -2.88 -13.30
C ARG A 115 -17.45 -2.80 -12.01
N SER A 116 -16.86 -2.28 -10.94
CA SER A 116 -17.48 -2.19 -9.62
C SER A 116 -18.62 -1.15 -9.57
N MET A 117 -18.42 0.03 -10.16
CA MET A 117 -19.36 1.15 -10.09
C MET A 117 -20.48 1.07 -11.13
N VAL A 118 -20.23 0.45 -12.29
CA VAL A 118 -21.18 0.48 -13.42
C VAL A 118 -21.63 -0.93 -13.78
N LYS A 119 -20.68 -1.81 -14.13
CA LYS A 119 -21.03 -3.13 -14.72
C LYS A 119 -21.79 -4.01 -13.74
N ASP A 120 -21.30 -4.15 -12.52
CA ASP A 120 -21.86 -5.08 -11.53
C ASP A 120 -23.20 -4.60 -10.95
N PRO A 121 -23.40 -3.30 -10.63
CA PRO A 121 -24.69 -2.76 -10.25
C PRO A 121 -25.76 -2.92 -11.36
N VAL A 122 -25.41 -2.62 -12.61
CA VAL A 122 -26.33 -2.80 -13.76
C VAL A 122 -26.68 -4.26 -13.97
N LYS A 123 -25.71 -5.18 -13.86
CA LYS A 123 -25.94 -6.63 -13.95
C LYS A 123 -26.87 -7.12 -12.85
N ARG A 124 -26.68 -6.65 -11.60
CA ARG A 124 -27.56 -6.96 -10.46
C ARG A 124 -28.97 -6.42 -10.69
N ALA A 125 -29.12 -5.19 -11.15
CA ALA A 125 -30.42 -4.58 -11.45
C ALA A 125 -31.18 -5.34 -12.55
N ARG A 126 -30.49 -5.68 -13.66
CA ARG A 126 -31.07 -6.46 -14.76
C ARG A 126 -31.53 -7.86 -14.31
N ARG A 127 -30.72 -8.57 -13.51
CA ARG A 127 -31.13 -9.86 -12.90
C ARG A 127 -32.38 -9.72 -12.03
N ARG A 128 -32.48 -8.64 -11.24
CA ARG A 128 -33.63 -8.38 -10.37
C ARG A 128 -34.91 -8.11 -11.16
N MET A 129 -34.81 -7.36 -12.27
CA MET A 129 -35.95 -7.08 -13.15
C MET A 129 -36.38 -8.30 -13.96
N GLY A 130 -35.45 -9.12 -14.44
CA GLY A 130 -35.76 -10.38 -15.13
C GLY A 130 -36.52 -11.37 -14.23
N ARG A 131 -36.17 -11.45 -12.94
CA ARG A 131 -36.88 -12.29 -11.96
C ARG A 131 -38.28 -11.79 -11.59
N LYS A 132 -38.57 -10.49 -11.78
CA LYS A 132 -39.91 -9.92 -11.58
C LYS A 132 -40.83 -10.14 -12.78
N LYS A 133 -40.31 -10.33 -14.00
CA LYS A 133 -41.10 -10.61 -15.21
C LYS A 133 -41.47 -12.10 -15.37
N ALA A 134 -40.80 -12.99 -14.63
CA ALA A 134 -41.05 -14.43 -14.66
C ALA A 134 -41.96 -14.92 -13.51
N LYS A 135 -42.57 -13.99 -12.78
CA LYS A 135 -43.59 -14.20 -11.74
C LYS A 135 -44.84 -13.46 -12.17
#